data_AF-A0A7C1A347-F1
#
_entry.id   AF-A0A7C1A347-F1
#
_cell.length_a   1.000
_cell.length_b   1.000
_cell.length_c   1.000
_cell.angle_alpha   90.00
_cell.angle_beta   90.00
_cell.angle_gamma   90.00
#
_symmetry.space_group_name_H-M   'P 1'
#
loop_
_entity.id
_entity.type
_entity.pdbx_description
1 polymer ?
#
loop_
_entity_poly.entity_id
_entity_poly.type
_entity_poly.pdbx_seq_one_letter_code
_entity_poly.pdbx_strand_id
1 'polypeptide(L)'
;MQEVITFDIWQYLAPLFYIILLGLIVSLFYGIVEYFTIDRVLKKFSGDRVLVVLSNEAYFGELHPFPRSGGGFEIFFDVENIENPVSLLAFLYENYKETGDEKFLEEAETLIKEFKEKNILPESFTLKELRINPWYPPSLVSRKVFSTELGNVFGIFRFKDLLSEEERKKIWRELAVAYDPPLYLRASRKLSNSLSYVKDRVGSYFSSSTQMLQSTLMATSIPGVPIQTTTLSTDISKRLQDMQSKILGTLGTEYDGLLENAIGRLVTVEVKDVEGEWKKYQGVLVEYSKKYILVYDVDYRIQMITKFRGSEEVSGFPKPYFNIYGLHMKWEKNLEATYNQQERTVTFTNISQYPLKLEKLQVTVQTSEGDKLQDVAISAVLFPGEKTTAKLPENMKGDEYTVYYEISREADIIWPRSKVKVLGLGDYPADLLKTILTKLSRPHFSVK
;
A
#
# COMPACT_ATOMS: atom_id res chain seq x y z
N MET A 1 74.69 26.97 -10.76
CA MET A 1 73.60 26.09 -11.19
C MET A 1 72.60 25.99 -10.04
N GLN A 2 71.53 26.78 -10.09
CA GLN A 2 70.37 26.62 -9.21
C GLN A 2 69.27 26.05 -10.09
N GLU A 3 68.99 24.76 -9.96
CA GLU A 3 67.78 24.16 -10.53
C GLU A 3 66.58 24.68 -9.73
N VAL A 4 65.81 25.57 -10.34
CA VAL A 4 64.51 25.97 -9.84
C VAL A 4 63.57 24.80 -10.12
N ILE A 5 63.30 24.00 -9.10
CA ILE A 5 62.25 22.98 -9.13
C ILE A 5 60.91 23.73 -9.20
N THR A 6 60.37 23.90 -10.40
CA THR A 6 59.00 24.37 -10.60
C THR A 6 58.06 23.25 -10.16
N PHE A 7 57.56 23.36 -8.93
CA PHE A 7 56.60 22.42 -8.37
C PHE A 7 55.26 22.60 -9.09
N ASP A 8 54.90 21.67 -9.96
CA ASP A 8 53.65 21.74 -10.71
C ASP A 8 52.49 21.26 -9.82
N ILE A 9 51.91 22.20 -9.07
CA ILE A 9 50.79 21.99 -8.14
C ILE A 9 49.61 21.27 -8.86
N TRP A 10 49.49 21.43 -10.18
CA TRP A 10 48.47 20.74 -10.99
C TRP A 10 48.61 19.22 -11.01
N GLN A 11 49.83 18.66 -10.89
CA GLN A 11 50.01 17.20 -10.81
C GLN A 11 49.40 16.60 -9.54
N TYR A 12 49.27 17.38 -8.47
CA TYR A 12 48.67 16.94 -7.21
C TYR A 12 47.18 17.32 -7.11
N LEU A 13 46.77 18.43 -7.71
CA LEU A 13 45.37 18.86 -7.73
C LEU A 13 44.49 18.05 -8.70
N ALA A 14 45.02 17.65 -9.86
CA ALA A 14 44.28 16.86 -10.84
C ALA A 14 43.73 15.53 -10.27
N PRO A 15 44.52 14.66 -9.61
CA PRO A 15 43.99 13.42 -9.02
C PRO A 15 42.98 13.68 -7.91
N LEU A 16 43.15 14.75 -7.13
CA LEU A 16 42.22 15.17 -6.08
C LEU A 16 40.86 15.57 -6.68
N PHE A 17 40.88 16.33 -7.79
CA PHE A 17 39.68 16.68 -8.55
C PHE A 17 38.99 15.44 -9.14
N TYR A 18 39.75 14.49 -9.69
CA TYR A 18 39.20 13.22 -10.20
C TYR A 18 38.54 12.39 -9.09
N ILE A 19 39.12 12.33 -7.89
CA ILE A 19 38.53 11.61 -6.74
C ILE A 19 37.24 12.29 -6.28
N ILE A 20 37.22 13.63 -6.18
CA ILE A 20 36.01 14.38 -5.82
C ILE A 20 34.91 14.17 -6.87
N LEU A 21 35.24 14.29 -8.15
CA LEU A 21 34.30 14.08 -9.25
C LEU A 21 33.76 12.64 -9.26
N LEU A 22 34.63 11.65 -9.05
CA LEU A 22 34.22 10.25 -8.92
C LEU A 22 33.31 10.04 -7.71
N GLY A 23 33.63 10.67 -6.57
CA GLY A 23 32.80 10.63 -5.36
C GLY A 23 31.41 11.22 -5.57
N LEU A 24 31.31 12.35 -6.28
CA LEU A 24 30.04 12.96 -6.66
C LEU A 24 29.23 12.07 -7.60
N ILE A 25 29.88 11.48 -8.60
CA ILE A 25 29.24 10.55 -9.54
C ILE A 25 28.71 9.32 -8.78
N VAL A 26 29.52 8.71 -7.91
CA VAL A 26 29.12 7.55 -7.09
C VAL A 26 27.97 7.91 -6.14
N SER A 27 27.99 9.11 -5.54
CA SER A 27 26.90 9.60 -4.68
C SER A 27 25.60 9.80 -5.47
N LEU A 28 25.67 10.35 -6.69
CA LEU A 28 24.51 10.48 -7.58
C LEU A 28 23.97 9.10 -7.97
N PHE A 29 24.85 8.16 -8.31
CA PHE A 29 24.48 6.77 -8.58
C PHE A 29 23.83 6.10 -7.35
N TYR A 30 24.29 6.40 -6.14
CA TYR A 30 23.73 5.84 -4.91
C TYR A 30 22.26 6.26 -4.69
N GLY A 31 21.94 7.54 -4.87
CA GLY A 31 20.55 8.01 -4.78
C GLY A 31 19.64 7.40 -5.84
N ILE A 32 20.15 7.24 -7.07
CA ILE A 32 19.43 6.55 -8.15
C ILE A 32 19.18 5.08 -7.76
N VAL A 33 20.20 4.38 -7.28
CA VAL A 33 20.09 2.98 -6.83
C VAL A 33 19.08 2.84 -5.69
N GLU A 34 19.08 3.75 -4.71
CA GLU A 34 18.10 3.76 -3.62
C GLU A 34 16.67 3.86 -4.14
N TYR A 35 16.41 4.77 -5.08
CA TYR A 35 15.11 4.86 -5.72
C TYR A 35 14.73 3.54 -6.40
N PHE A 36 15.66 2.88 -7.09
CA PHE A 36 15.41 1.56 -7.70
C PHE A 36 15.22 0.41 -6.69
N THR A 37 15.61 0.57 -5.42
CA THR A 37 15.33 -0.45 -4.38
C THR A 37 13.90 -0.45 -3.88
N ILE A 38 13.17 0.66 -4.06
CA ILE A 38 11.74 0.72 -3.73
C ILE A 38 10.96 -0.07 -4.77
N ASP A 39 10.01 -0.90 -4.31
CA ASP A 39 9.15 -1.68 -5.19
C ASP A 39 8.35 -0.76 -6.13
N ARG A 40 8.45 -1.03 -7.45
CA ARG A 40 7.82 -0.20 -8.48
C ARG A 40 6.30 -0.12 -8.39
N VAL A 41 5.66 -1.14 -7.81
CA VAL A 41 4.21 -1.13 -7.56
C VAL A 41 3.89 -0.22 -6.38
N LEU A 42 4.62 -0.34 -5.25
CA LEU A 42 4.39 0.52 -4.08
C LEU A 42 4.63 2.01 -4.38
N LYS A 43 5.57 2.34 -5.28
CA LYS A 43 5.79 3.72 -5.74
C LYS A 43 4.53 4.38 -6.30
N LYS A 44 3.59 3.61 -6.87
CA LYS A 44 2.36 4.14 -7.44
C LYS A 44 1.38 4.67 -6.40
N PHE A 45 1.47 4.16 -5.17
CA PHE A 45 0.65 4.60 -4.03
C PHE A 45 1.45 5.47 -3.05
N SER A 46 2.71 5.80 -3.38
CA SER A 46 3.56 6.61 -2.50
C SER A 46 2.96 8.01 -2.34
N GLY A 47 2.71 8.40 -1.09
CA GLY A 47 2.10 9.68 -0.73
C GLY A 47 0.59 9.74 -0.94
N ASP A 48 -0.06 8.62 -1.28
CA ASP A 48 -1.51 8.57 -1.40
C ASP A 48 -2.13 8.00 -0.12
N ARG A 49 -3.37 8.40 0.19
CA ARG A 49 -4.17 7.84 1.28
C ARG A 49 -4.67 6.46 0.93
N VAL A 50 -4.34 5.47 1.75
CA VAL A 50 -4.68 4.06 1.54
C VAL A 50 -5.15 3.39 2.82
N LEU A 51 -5.95 2.34 2.66
CA LEU A 51 -6.24 1.36 3.69
C LEU A 51 -5.36 0.13 3.47
N VAL A 52 -4.51 -0.20 4.43
CA VAL A 52 -3.70 -1.43 4.41
C VAL A 52 -4.32 -2.45 5.34
N VAL A 53 -4.69 -3.62 4.80
CA VAL A 53 -5.24 -4.73 5.60
C VAL A 53 -4.12 -5.71 5.95
N LEU A 54 -3.88 -5.91 7.25
CA LEU A 54 -2.89 -6.80 7.85
C LEU A 54 -3.61 -7.84 8.72
N SER A 55 -3.70 -9.08 8.24
CA SER A 55 -4.43 -10.14 8.95
C SER A 55 -5.87 -9.74 9.32
N ASN A 56 -6.13 -9.42 10.60
CA ASN A 56 -7.45 -9.05 11.13
C ASN A 56 -7.59 -7.55 11.44
N GLU A 57 -6.55 -6.77 11.17
CA GLU A 57 -6.50 -5.34 11.42
C GLU A 57 -6.34 -4.60 10.10
N ALA A 58 -6.78 -3.35 10.05
CA ALA A 58 -6.49 -2.46 8.96
C ALA A 58 -6.03 -1.11 9.46
N TYR A 59 -5.24 -0.42 8.65
CA TYR A 59 -4.58 0.83 8.99
C TYR A 59 -4.81 1.81 7.84
N PHE A 60 -5.39 2.96 8.13
CA PHE A 60 -5.67 4.00 7.16
C PHE A 60 -4.69 5.17 7.32
N GLY A 61 -4.16 5.68 6.21
CA GLY A 61 -3.24 6.81 6.23
C GLY A 61 -2.44 6.95 4.93
N GLU A 62 -1.46 7.85 4.94
CA GLU A 62 -0.55 8.10 3.81
C GLU A 62 0.52 6.99 3.72
N LEU A 63 0.67 6.38 2.55
CA LEU A 63 1.65 5.30 2.33
C LEU A 63 3.02 5.86 1.96
N HIS A 64 4.03 5.54 2.76
CA HIS A 64 5.43 5.87 2.48
C HIS A 64 6.29 4.61 2.35
N PRO A 65 6.62 4.19 1.13
CA PRO A 65 7.58 3.13 0.92
C PRO A 65 9.01 3.63 1.09
N PHE A 66 9.84 2.90 1.83
CA PHE A 66 11.23 3.29 2.08
C PHE A 66 12.23 2.55 1.20
N PRO A 67 13.33 3.20 0.77
CA PRO A 67 14.47 2.50 0.20
C PRO A 67 15.01 1.44 1.18
N ARG A 68 15.51 0.32 0.64
CA ARG A 68 16.20 -0.74 1.41
C ARG A 68 15.41 -1.39 2.56
N SER A 69 14.10 -1.16 2.65
CA SER A 69 13.22 -1.78 3.64
C SER A 69 12.89 -3.25 3.33
N GLY A 70 13.45 -3.82 2.26
CA GLY A 70 13.04 -5.12 1.76
C GLY A 70 11.59 -5.15 1.27
N GLY A 71 11.06 -4.01 0.81
CA GLY A 71 9.66 -3.84 0.41
C GLY A 71 8.73 -3.44 1.56
N GLY A 72 9.27 -3.20 2.76
CA GLY A 72 8.53 -2.57 3.85
C GLY A 72 8.16 -1.11 3.55
N PHE A 73 7.16 -0.64 4.25
CA PHE A 73 6.59 0.70 4.09
C PHE A 73 6.00 1.15 5.42
N GLU A 74 5.61 2.41 5.52
CA GLU A 74 4.94 2.97 6.68
C GLU A 74 3.66 3.68 6.27
N ILE A 75 2.69 3.64 7.16
CA ILE A 75 1.38 4.27 6.97
C ILE A 75 1.31 5.36 8.02
N PHE A 76 1.29 6.63 7.61
CA PHE A 76 1.19 7.77 8.52
C PHE A 76 -0.27 8.17 8.66
N PHE A 77 -0.76 8.26 9.89
CA PHE A 77 -2.15 8.64 10.14
C PHE A 77 -2.32 10.15 9.95
N ASP A 78 -3.48 10.56 9.46
CA ASP A 78 -3.84 11.97 9.48
C ASP A 78 -3.88 12.47 10.94
N VAL A 79 -3.61 13.76 11.15
CA VAL A 79 -3.54 14.39 12.49
C VAL A 79 -4.80 14.12 13.33
N GLU A 80 -5.97 14.12 12.68
CA GLU A 80 -7.27 13.83 13.30
C GLU A 80 -7.48 12.38 13.72
N ASN A 81 -6.63 11.47 13.23
CA ASN A 81 -6.72 10.04 13.44
C ASN A 81 -5.52 9.47 14.23
N ILE A 82 -4.74 10.33 14.90
CA ILE A 82 -3.67 9.89 15.79
C ILE A 82 -4.29 9.14 16.97
N GLU A 83 -3.82 7.92 17.21
CA GLU A 83 -4.25 7.15 18.37
C GLU A 83 -3.54 7.67 19.63
N ASN A 84 -4.30 7.98 20.68
CA ASN A 84 -3.80 8.47 21.97
C ASN A 84 -2.97 9.78 21.88
N PRO A 85 -3.54 10.88 21.36
CA PRO A 85 -2.83 12.15 21.16
C PRO A 85 -2.33 12.78 22.48
N VAL A 86 -3.03 12.55 23.60
CA VAL A 86 -2.59 13.03 24.92
C VAL A 86 -1.29 12.36 25.35
N SER A 87 -1.12 11.07 25.06
CA SER A 87 0.12 10.34 25.34
C SER A 87 1.30 10.90 24.55
N LEU A 88 1.10 11.34 23.31
CA LEU A 88 2.12 12.00 22.49
C LEU A 88 2.61 13.29 23.13
N LEU A 89 1.66 14.15 23.52
CA LEU A 89 1.96 15.43 24.16
C LEU A 89 2.68 15.23 25.50
N ALA A 90 2.25 14.24 26.29
CA ALA A 90 2.88 13.92 27.56
C ALA A 90 4.36 13.51 27.37
N PHE A 91 4.64 12.69 26.35
CA PHE A 91 6.00 12.28 26.00
C PHE A 91 6.88 13.45 25.55
N LEU A 92 6.39 14.31 24.65
CA LEU A 92 7.16 15.48 24.19
C LEU A 92 7.51 16.41 25.36
N TYR A 93 6.52 16.70 26.22
CA TYR A 93 6.72 17.56 27.38
C TYR A 93 7.67 16.96 28.42
N GLU A 94 7.70 15.63 28.58
CA GLU A 94 8.69 14.93 29.42
C GLU A 94 10.10 15.10 28.87
N ASN A 95 10.31 14.81 27.58
CA ASN A 95 11.62 14.93 26.96
C ASN A 95 12.17 16.36 27.08
N TYR A 96 11.32 17.37 26.93
CA TYR A 96 11.70 18.76 27.22
C TYR A 96 12.16 18.94 28.68
N LYS A 97 11.41 18.43 29.67
CA LYS A 97 11.79 18.54 31.09
C LYS A 97 13.08 17.82 31.43
N GLU A 98 13.35 16.68 30.79
CA GLU A 98 14.54 15.87 31.06
C GLU A 98 15.78 16.41 30.34
N THR A 99 15.64 16.85 29.10
CA THR A 99 16.77 17.25 28.25
C THR A 99 17.02 18.75 28.23
N GLY A 100 15.99 19.56 28.51
CA GLY A 100 16.01 21.02 28.32
C GLY A 100 15.97 21.47 26.86
N ASP A 101 15.75 20.56 25.90
CA ASP A 101 15.69 20.89 24.47
C ASP A 101 14.33 21.52 24.11
N GLU A 102 14.35 22.83 23.84
CA GLU A 102 13.16 23.64 23.51
C GLU A 102 12.40 23.11 22.29
N LYS A 103 13.05 22.35 21.40
CA LYS A 103 12.41 21.76 20.23
C LYS A 103 11.21 20.89 20.59
N PHE A 104 11.31 20.10 21.66
CA PHE A 104 10.20 19.25 22.11
C PHE A 104 9.02 20.07 22.64
N LEU A 105 9.29 21.22 23.25
CA LEU A 105 8.25 22.13 23.73
C LEU A 105 7.55 22.80 22.54
N GLU A 106 8.30 23.29 21.56
CA GLU A 106 7.76 23.88 20.33
C GLU A 106 6.88 22.89 19.55
N GLU A 107 7.32 21.64 19.41
CA GLU A 107 6.55 20.56 18.78
C GLU A 107 5.24 20.29 19.55
N ALA A 108 5.30 20.21 20.88
CA ALA A 108 4.11 20.00 21.71
C ALA A 108 3.10 21.15 21.61
N GLU A 109 3.57 22.41 21.62
CA GLU A 109 2.71 23.59 21.48
C GLU A 109 2.06 23.67 20.11
N THR A 110 2.82 23.33 19.06
CA THR A 110 2.31 23.26 17.68
C THR A 110 1.21 22.20 17.56
N LEU A 111 1.44 21.00 18.08
CA LEU A 111 0.45 19.93 18.07
C LEU A 111 -0.80 20.26 18.90
N ILE A 112 -0.66 20.92 20.06
CA ILE A 112 -1.82 21.37 20.85
C ILE A 112 -2.68 22.33 20.04
N LYS A 113 -2.08 23.27 19.32
CA LYS A 113 -2.81 24.21 18.48
C LYS A 113 -3.58 23.46 17.39
N GLU A 114 -2.93 22.55 16.66
CA GLU A 114 -3.60 21.75 15.62
C GLU A 114 -4.72 20.86 16.18
N PHE A 115 -4.49 20.24 17.33
CA PHE A 115 -5.47 19.38 17.99
C PHE A 115 -6.70 20.15 18.47
N LYS A 116 -6.54 21.41 18.89
CA LYS A 116 -7.67 22.31 19.21
C LYS A 116 -8.43 22.70 17.95
N GLU A 117 -7.73 23.14 16.91
CA GLU A 117 -8.34 23.51 15.62
C GLU A 117 -9.16 22.35 15.01
N LYS A 118 -8.71 21.11 15.21
CA LYS A 118 -9.39 19.89 14.74
C LYS A 118 -10.40 19.30 15.74
N ASN A 119 -10.69 19.97 16.86
CA ASN A 119 -11.59 19.51 17.93
C ASN A 119 -11.22 18.14 18.55
N ILE A 120 -9.94 17.76 18.50
CA ILE A 120 -9.41 16.54 19.13
C ILE A 120 -9.24 16.77 20.63
N LEU A 121 -8.79 17.98 21.01
CA LEU A 121 -8.65 18.42 22.40
C LEU A 121 -9.57 19.60 22.70
N PRO A 122 -10.06 19.74 23.95
CA PRO A 122 -10.80 20.92 24.37
C PRO A 122 -9.96 22.20 24.24
N GLU A 123 -10.61 23.33 23.92
CA GLU A 123 -9.96 24.65 23.88
C GLU A 123 -9.27 25.02 25.20
N SER A 124 -9.82 24.55 26.33
CA SER A 124 -9.27 24.77 27.66
C SER A 124 -8.05 23.91 27.99
N PHE A 125 -7.68 22.94 27.15
CA PHE A 125 -6.58 22.03 27.42
C PHE A 125 -5.26 22.79 27.57
N THR A 126 -4.50 22.46 28.62
CA THR A 126 -3.19 23.08 28.91
C THR A 126 -2.11 22.05 29.21
N LEU A 127 -0.85 22.42 28.95
CA LEU A 127 0.34 21.59 29.24
C LEU A 127 0.43 21.16 30.72
N LYS A 128 -0.21 21.88 31.63
CA LYS A 128 -0.22 21.56 33.08
C LYS A 128 -1.06 20.34 33.42
N GLU A 129 -2.00 19.97 32.55
CA GLU A 129 -2.87 18.81 32.71
C GLU A 129 -2.21 17.52 32.24
N LEU A 130 -1.08 17.61 31.51
CA LEU A 130 -0.33 16.45 31.05
C LEU A 130 0.26 15.68 32.22
N ARG A 131 -0.28 14.49 32.46
CA ARG A 131 0.27 13.51 33.37
C ARG A 131 0.75 12.30 32.59
N ILE A 132 1.97 11.93 32.86
CA ILE A 132 2.59 10.75 32.29
C ILE A 132 2.03 9.56 33.04
N ASN A 133 1.35 8.70 32.30
CA ASN A 133 0.80 7.48 32.84
C ASN A 133 1.37 6.31 32.04
N PRO A 134 2.34 5.57 32.60
CA PRO A 134 2.91 4.39 31.94
C PRO A 134 1.88 3.29 31.62
N TRP A 135 0.68 3.36 32.23
CA TRP A 135 -0.42 2.45 31.96
C TRP A 135 -1.40 2.95 30.89
N TYR A 136 -1.23 4.18 30.38
CA TYR A 136 -1.95 4.59 29.19
C TYR A 136 -1.34 3.97 27.94
N PRO A 137 -2.18 3.64 26.96
CA PRO A 137 -1.68 3.14 25.68
C PRO A 137 -0.76 4.20 25.06
N PRO A 138 0.32 3.75 24.40
CA PRO A 138 1.26 4.65 23.75
C PRO A 138 0.57 5.38 22.58
N SER A 139 1.13 6.54 22.23
CA SER A 139 0.73 7.22 21.01
C SER A 139 1.06 6.36 19.79
N LEU A 140 0.15 6.32 18.81
CA LEU A 140 0.40 5.73 17.50
C LEU A 140 0.08 6.76 16.41
N VAL A 141 1.13 7.29 15.79
CA VAL A 141 1.03 8.25 14.66
C VAL A 141 1.23 7.58 13.31
N SER A 142 1.77 6.36 13.32
CA SER A 142 2.05 5.60 12.11
C SER A 142 2.15 4.10 12.39
N ARG A 143 2.01 3.29 11.34
CA ARG A 143 2.27 1.85 11.36
C ARG A 143 3.36 1.48 10.35
N LYS A 144 4.52 1.06 10.84
CA LYS A 144 5.61 0.52 10.01
C LYS A 144 5.37 -0.95 9.70
N VAL A 145 5.34 -1.34 8.44
CA VAL A 145 5.23 -2.73 8.00
C VAL A 145 6.60 -3.23 7.54
N PHE A 146 7.18 -4.16 8.28
CA PHE A 146 8.51 -4.70 7.95
C PHE A 146 8.43 -5.79 6.87
N SER A 147 9.58 -6.09 6.26
CA SER A 147 9.70 -7.13 5.23
C SER A 147 9.21 -8.52 5.70
N THR A 148 9.35 -8.82 6.98
CA THR A 148 8.87 -10.04 7.64
C THR A 148 7.35 -10.11 7.77
N GLU A 149 6.67 -8.96 7.79
CA GLU A 149 5.22 -8.85 7.91
C GLU A 149 4.51 -8.81 6.56
N LEU A 150 5.24 -8.73 5.44
CA LEU A 150 4.64 -8.64 4.10
C LEU A 150 3.76 -9.84 3.74
N GLY A 151 4.01 -11.02 4.32
CA GLY A 151 3.13 -12.18 4.16
C GLY A 151 1.74 -12.00 4.77
N ASN A 152 1.62 -11.11 5.77
CA ASN A 152 0.36 -10.84 6.47
C ASN A 152 -0.49 -9.78 5.77
N VAL A 153 0.11 -8.95 4.91
CA VAL A 153 -0.60 -7.98 4.07
C VAL A 153 -1.62 -8.73 3.21
N PHE A 154 -2.90 -8.40 3.30
CA PHE A 154 -3.95 -8.93 2.43
C PHE A 154 -4.09 -8.09 1.16
N GLY A 155 -4.07 -6.77 1.32
CA GLY A 155 -4.11 -5.83 0.23
C GLY A 155 -3.87 -4.41 0.73
N ILE A 156 -3.52 -3.53 -0.19
CA ILE A 156 -3.45 -2.09 0.02
C ILE A 156 -4.48 -1.48 -0.91
N PHE A 157 -5.46 -0.79 -0.35
CA PHE A 157 -6.65 -0.32 -1.03
C PHE A 157 -6.65 1.20 -1.07
N ARG A 158 -6.86 1.77 -2.25
CA ARG A 158 -7.10 3.20 -2.44
C ARG A 158 -8.53 3.37 -2.94
N PHE A 159 -9.45 3.65 -2.03
CA PHE A 159 -10.87 3.83 -2.35
C PHE A 159 -11.12 5.17 -3.02
N LYS A 160 -11.83 5.18 -4.15
CA LYS A 160 -12.07 6.40 -4.93
C LYS A 160 -12.89 7.45 -4.17
N ASP A 161 -13.74 7.00 -3.26
CA ASP A 161 -14.59 7.87 -2.42
C ASP A 161 -13.78 8.71 -1.43
N LEU A 162 -12.57 8.25 -1.08
CA LEU A 162 -11.69 8.93 -0.12
C LEU A 162 -10.69 9.88 -0.77
N LEU A 163 -10.71 9.96 -2.10
CA LEU A 163 -9.80 10.79 -2.88
C LEU A 163 -10.37 12.18 -3.12
N SER A 164 -9.52 13.18 -2.98
CA SER A 164 -9.79 14.53 -3.47
C SER A 164 -9.93 14.56 -5.00
N GLU A 165 -10.56 15.61 -5.50
CA GLU A 165 -10.73 15.82 -6.95
C GLU A 165 -9.39 15.95 -7.70
N GLU A 166 -8.33 16.44 -7.03
CA GLU A 166 -7.00 16.54 -7.62
C GLU A 166 -6.33 15.17 -7.76
N GLU A 167 -6.44 14.33 -6.72
CA GLU A 167 -5.95 12.95 -6.73
C GLU A 167 -6.69 12.11 -7.79
N ARG A 168 -8.01 12.27 -7.90
CA ARG A 168 -8.82 11.61 -8.94
C ARG A 168 -8.33 11.96 -10.35
N LYS A 169 -8.04 13.22 -10.62
CA LYS A 169 -7.50 13.67 -11.92
C LYS A 169 -6.10 13.10 -12.19
N LYS A 170 -5.23 13.01 -11.18
CA LYS A 170 -3.91 12.37 -11.28
C LYS A 170 -4.08 10.90 -11.69
N ILE A 171 -4.98 10.17 -11.03
CA ILE A 171 -5.23 8.75 -11.30
C ILE A 171 -5.81 8.52 -12.70
N TRP A 172 -6.74 9.34 -13.17
CA TRP A 172 -7.25 9.22 -14.54
C TRP A 172 -6.15 9.41 -15.59
N ARG A 173 -5.20 10.32 -15.35
CA ARG A 173 -4.02 10.45 -16.23
C ARG A 173 -3.16 9.19 -16.19
N GLU A 174 -2.94 8.61 -15.01
CA GLU A 174 -2.18 7.37 -14.87
C GLU A 174 -2.86 6.19 -15.57
N LEU A 175 -4.18 6.07 -15.43
CA LEU A 175 -4.97 5.02 -16.06
C LEU A 175 -4.95 5.17 -17.59
N ALA A 176 -5.11 6.39 -18.11
CA ALA A 176 -5.00 6.67 -19.54
C ALA A 176 -3.62 6.28 -20.11
N VAL A 177 -2.55 6.58 -19.36
CA VAL A 177 -1.19 6.18 -19.71
C VAL A 177 -0.99 4.65 -19.61
N ALA A 178 -1.69 3.97 -18.71
CA ALA A 178 -1.62 2.51 -18.61
C ALA A 178 -2.23 1.84 -19.86
N TYR A 179 -3.36 2.36 -20.36
CA TYR A 179 -4.01 1.86 -21.58
C TYR A 179 -3.16 2.05 -22.84
N ASP A 180 -2.53 3.21 -23.01
CA ASP A 180 -1.62 3.47 -24.12
C ASP A 180 -0.30 4.11 -23.64
N PRO A 181 0.68 3.29 -23.22
CA PRO A 181 1.92 3.81 -22.69
C PRO A 181 2.74 4.46 -23.82
N PRO A 182 3.24 5.70 -23.64
CA PRO A 182 4.10 6.34 -24.62
C PRO A 182 5.43 5.60 -24.80
N LEU A 183 6.06 5.76 -25.97
CA LEU A 183 7.25 5.00 -26.37
C LEU A 183 8.42 5.08 -25.37
N TYR A 184 8.62 6.24 -24.74
CA TYR A 184 9.67 6.42 -23.73
C TYR A 184 9.41 5.61 -22.46
N LEU A 185 8.14 5.43 -22.05
CA LEU A 185 7.81 4.55 -20.92
C LEU A 185 8.02 3.08 -21.30
N ARG A 186 7.69 2.69 -22.54
CA ARG A 186 8.00 1.35 -23.06
C ARG A 186 9.52 1.10 -23.05
N ALA A 187 10.31 2.07 -23.48
CA ALA A 187 11.77 1.99 -23.46
C ALA A 187 12.34 1.99 -22.02
N SER A 188 11.81 2.83 -21.13
CA SER A 188 12.17 2.86 -19.71
C SER A 188 11.84 1.55 -19.00
N ARG A 189 10.69 0.93 -19.30
CA ARG A 189 10.33 -0.40 -18.80
C ARG A 189 11.27 -1.49 -19.31
N LYS A 190 11.60 -1.48 -20.61
CA LYS A 190 12.63 -2.37 -21.17
C LYS A 190 13.99 -2.17 -20.52
N LEU A 191 14.39 -0.91 -20.26
CA LEU A 191 15.62 -0.58 -19.57
C LEU A 191 15.59 -1.05 -18.11
N SER A 192 14.52 -0.81 -17.36
CA SER A 192 14.34 -1.28 -15.98
C SER A 192 14.40 -2.81 -15.89
N ASN A 193 13.68 -3.50 -16.79
CA ASN A 193 13.69 -4.95 -16.87
C ASN A 193 15.09 -5.46 -17.27
N SER A 194 15.75 -4.80 -18.23
CA SER A 194 17.11 -5.13 -18.65
C SER A 194 18.17 -4.81 -17.59
N LEU A 195 17.97 -3.79 -16.75
CA LEU A 195 18.84 -3.47 -15.63
C LEU A 195 18.79 -4.59 -14.60
N SER A 196 17.62 -5.21 -14.41
CA SER A 196 17.49 -6.43 -13.61
C SER A 196 18.21 -7.64 -14.24
N TYR A 197 18.35 -7.71 -15.57
CA TYR A 197 19.25 -8.67 -16.25
C TYR A 197 20.73 -8.26 -16.21
N VAL A 198 21.04 -6.97 -16.17
CA VAL A 198 22.39 -6.43 -16.04
C VAL A 198 22.88 -6.62 -14.61
N LYS A 199 22.02 -6.66 -13.58
CA LYS A 199 22.36 -7.08 -12.21
C LYS A 199 23.04 -8.46 -12.18
N ASP A 200 22.63 -9.39 -13.05
CA ASP A 200 23.24 -10.72 -13.17
C ASP A 200 24.60 -10.72 -13.89
N ARG A 201 24.86 -9.75 -14.81
CA ARG A 201 26.13 -9.64 -15.56
C ARG A 201 27.12 -8.61 -14.99
N VAL A 202 26.65 -7.65 -14.20
CA VAL A 202 27.46 -6.66 -13.51
C VAL A 202 28.32 -7.32 -12.44
N GLY A 203 27.86 -8.39 -11.79
CA GLY A 203 28.70 -9.21 -10.92
C GLY A 203 29.96 -9.76 -11.61
N SER A 204 29.89 -10.06 -12.92
CA SER A 204 31.04 -10.53 -13.71
C SER A 204 31.92 -9.43 -14.32
N TYR A 205 31.39 -8.21 -14.52
CA TYR A 205 32.16 -7.07 -15.05
C TYR A 205 32.75 -6.18 -13.94
N PHE A 206 32.10 -6.09 -12.77
CA PHE A 206 32.63 -5.34 -11.63
C PHE A 206 33.74 -6.09 -10.90
N SER A 207 33.77 -7.42 -10.95
CA SER A 207 34.95 -8.19 -10.52
C SER A 207 36.16 -7.89 -11.40
N SER A 208 35.95 -7.69 -12.71
CA SER A 208 37.01 -7.33 -13.66
C SER A 208 37.40 -5.85 -13.58
N SER A 209 36.48 -4.92 -13.30
CA SER A 209 36.83 -3.51 -13.06
C SER A 209 37.49 -3.28 -11.70
N THR A 210 37.17 -4.10 -10.68
CA THR A 210 37.90 -4.10 -9.40
C THR A 210 39.31 -4.66 -9.59
N GLN A 211 39.48 -5.71 -10.41
CA GLN A 211 40.81 -6.20 -10.83
C GLN A 211 41.57 -5.17 -11.67
N MET A 212 40.89 -4.41 -12.54
CA MET A 212 41.49 -3.39 -13.38
C MET A 212 41.88 -2.14 -12.58
N LEU A 213 41.06 -1.69 -11.63
CA LEU A 213 41.39 -0.60 -10.71
C LEU A 213 42.49 -1.03 -9.74
N GLN A 214 42.44 -2.25 -9.21
CA GLN A 214 43.49 -2.80 -8.36
C GLN A 214 44.80 -2.99 -9.14
N SER A 215 44.76 -3.45 -10.39
CA SER A 215 45.95 -3.57 -11.24
C SER A 215 46.49 -2.22 -11.68
N THR A 216 45.65 -1.23 -11.94
CA THR A 216 46.10 0.14 -12.27
C THR A 216 46.72 0.83 -11.05
N LEU A 217 46.13 0.66 -9.86
CA LEU A 217 46.66 1.20 -8.60
C LEU A 217 47.93 0.47 -8.13
N MET A 218 48.06 -0.84 -8.40
CA MET A 218 49.29 -1.58 -8.19
C MET A 218 50.35 -1.27 -9.27
N ALA A 219 49.96 -0.99 -10.51
CA ALA A 219 50.89 -0.59 -11.57
C ALA A 219 51.46 0.83 -11.36
N THR A 220 50.78 1.68 -10.59
CA THR A 220 51.30 2.98 -10.15
C THR A 220 52.23 2.90 -8.93
N SER A 221 52.51 1.71 -8.40
CA SER A 221 53.52 1.57 -7.33
C SER A 221 54.92 1.72 -7.92
N ILE A 222 55.57 2.83 -7.63
CA ILE A 222 57.02 3.01 -7.88
C ILE A 222 57.76 2.06 -6.93
N PRO A 223 58.69 1.22 -7.42
CA PRO A 223 59.47 0.33 -6.57
C PRO A 223 60.23 1.12 -5.49
N GLY A 224 59.94 0.83 -4.21
CA GLY A 224 60.70 1.38 -3.09
C GLY A 224 60.12 2.59 -2.37
N VAL A 225 58.95 3.12 -2.76
CA VAL A 225 58.27 4.20 -2.01
C VAL A 225 57.04 3.63 -1.27
N PRO A 226 57.04 3.53 0.07
CA PRO A 226 55.88 3.09 0.83
C PRO A 226 54.87 4.25 0.90
N ILE A 227 53.96 4.33 -0.07
CA ILE A 227 52.87 5.29 -0.04
C ILE A 227 51.75 4.72 0.85
N GLN A 228 51.42 5.40 1.95
CA GLN A 228 50.26 5.13 2.83
C GLN A 228 48.92 5.50 2.14
N THR A 229 48.68 5.05 0.91
CA THR A 229 47.39 5.22 0.20
C THR A 229 46.46 4.00 0.35
N THR A 230 46.82 3.05 1.20
CA THR A 230 46.13 1.78 1.40
C THR A 230 44.79 1.86 2.15
N THR A 231 44.48 2.99 2.81
CA THR A 231 43.24 3.13 3.61
C THR A 231 42.05 3.62 2.78
N LEU A 232 42.24 4.61 1.91
CA LEU A 232 41.19 5.10 1.00
C LEU A 232 40.76 4.04 -0.03
N SER A 233 41.69 3.19 -0.47
CA SER A 233 41.41 2.11 -1.43
C SER A 233 40.63 0.95 -0.80
N THR A 234 40.88 0.63 0.48
CA THR A 234 40.16 -0.44 1.20
C THR A 234 38.73 -0.05 1.54
N ASP A 235 38.46 1.22 1.86
CA ASP A 235 37.09 1.68 2.13
C ASP A 235 36.23 1.74 0.86
N ILE A 236 36.81 2.18 -0.26
CA ILE A 236 36.11 2.17 -1.56
C ILE A 236 35.84 0.74 -2.00
N SER A 237 36.81 -0.17 -1.90
CA SER A 237 36.63 -1.57 -2.27
C SER A 237 35.69 -2.33 -1.34
N LYS A 238 35.68 -2.04 -0.03
CA LYS A 238 34.65 -2.54 0.90
C LYS A 238 33.26 -2.03 0.55
N ARG A 239 33.11 -0.73 0.26
CA ARG A 239 31.82 -0.16 -0.18
C ARG A 239 31.34 -0.80 -1.49
N LEU A 240 32.25 -1.09 -2.42
CA LEU A 240 31.93 -1.79 -3.67
C LEU A 240 31.59 -3.28 -3.46
N GLN A 241 32.27 -3.99 -2.56
CA GLN A 241 31.92 -5.37 -2.19
C GLN A 241 30.59 -5.45 -1.43
N ASP A 242 30.32 -4.48 -0.57
CA ASP A 242 29.02 -4.29 0.06
C ASP A 242 27.93 -4.03 -0.98
N MET A 243 28.20 -3.19 -1.99
CA MET A 243 27.27 -2.98 -3.10
C MET A 243 27.05 -4.26 -3.90
N GLN A 244 28.10 -5.02 -4.19
CA GLN A 244 28.01 -6.27 -4.94
C GLN A 244 27.19 -7.32 -4.17
N SER A 245 27.44 -7.51 -2.88
CA SER A 245 26.67 -8.44 -2.04
C SER A 245 25.21 -7.98 -1.85
N LYS A 246 24.97 -6.67 -1.76
CA LYS A 246 23.62 -6.07 -1.66
C LYS A 246 22.83 -6.15 -2.96
N ILE A 247 23.49 -6.11 -4.13
CA ILE A 247 22.88 -6.28 -5.45
C ILE A 247 22.56 -7.76 -5.73
N LEU A 248 23.43 -8.67 -5.30
CA LEU A 248 23.31 -10.12 -5.52
C LEU A 248 22.28 -10.81 -4.59
N GLY A 249 21.84 -10.16 -3.51
CA GLY A 249 20.87 -10.72 -2.55
C GLY A 249 19.41 -10.80 -3.01
N THR A 250 19.07 -10.32 -4.21
CA THR A 250 17.69 -10.24 -4.73
C THR A 250 17.46 -11.09 -5.97
N LEU A 251 17.94 -12.34 -5.98
CA LEU A 251 17.81 -13.24 -7.14
C LEU A 251 16.38 -13.80 -7.29
N GLY A 252 15.83 -13.62 -8.48
CA GLY A 252 14.57 -14.16 -8.98
C GLY A 252 14.01 -13.27 -10.07
N THR A 253 13.71 -13.83 -11.24
CA THR A 253 13.30 -13.12 -12.46
C THR A 253 12.10 -12.20 -12.20
N GLU A 254 12.33 -10.89 -12.22
CA GLU A 254 11.28 -9.86 -12.05
C GLU A 254 10.32 -9.77 -13.24
N TYR A 255 10.70 -10.33 -14.40
CA TYR A 255 9.93 -10.25 -15.64
C TYR A 255 8.98 -11.45 -15.79
N ASP A 256 7.70 -11.16 -15.99
CA ASP A 256 6.66 -12.14 -16.33
C ASP A 256 6.01 -11.71 -17.65
N GLY A 257 6.31 -12.44 -18.73
CA GLY A 257 5.84 -12.08 -20.07
C GLY A 257 4.32 -12.14 -20.25
N LEU A 258 3.60 -12.89 -19.42
CA LEU A 258 2.14 -12.93 -19.48
C LEU A 258 1.55 -11.69 -18.82
N LEU A 259 2.09 -11.29 -17.67
CA LEU A 259 1.67 -10.07 -16.97
C LEU A 259 2.07 -8.82 -17.75
N GLU A 260 3.26 -8.79 -18.36
CA GLU A 260 3.72 -7.66 -19.17
C GLU A 260 2.75 -7.37 -20.34
N ASN A 261 2.29 -8.43 -21.03
CA ASN A 261 1.33 -8.30 -22.13
C ASN A 261 -0.10 -7.93 -21.66
N ALA A 262 -0.39 -8.13 -20.37
CA ALA A 262 -1.69 -7.81 -19.77
C ALA A 262 -1.72 -6.39 -19.16
N ILE A 263 -0.59 -5.68 -19.06
CA ILE A 263 -0.59 -4.28 -18.59
C ILE A 263 -1.43 -3.41 -19.53
N GLY A 264 -2.27 -2.56 -18.93
CA GLY A 264 -3.19 -1.67 -19.64
C GLY A 264 -4.47 -2.36 -20.11
N ARG A 265 -4.75 -3.58 -19.63
CA ARG A 265 -5.91 -4.37 -20.07
C ARG A 265 -6.79 -4.77 -18.91
N LEU A 266 -8.05 -5.04 -19.22
CA LEU A 266 -8.98 -5.63 -18.28
C LEU A 266 -8.52 -7.04 -17.95
N VAL A 267 -8.30 -7.34 -16.67
CA VAL A 267 -7.91 -8.66 -16.18
C VAL A 267 -8.94 -9.19 -15.19
N THR A 268 -9.12 -10.51 -15.18
CA THR A 268 -9.82 -11.19 -14.10
C THR A 268 -8.80 -11.74 -13.11
N VAL A 269 -8.93 -11.34 -11.84
CA VAL A 269 -8.08 -11.80 -10.75
C VAL A 269 -8.90 -12.61 -9.76
N GLU A 270 -8.29 -13.66 -9.23
CA GLU A 270 -8.81 -14.49 -8.15
C GLU A 270 -7.94 -14.22 -6.92
N VAL A 271 -8.55 -13.68 -5.87
CA VAL A 271 -7.87 -13.15 -4.68
C VAL A 271 -8.37 -13.89 -3.46
N LYS A 272 -7.45 -14.25 -2.57
CA LYS A 272 -7.79 -14.74 -1.24
C LYS A 272 -8.15 -13.55 -0.35
N ASP A 273 -9.43 -13.39 -0.06
CA ASP A 273 -9.95 -12.29 0.75
C ASP A 273 -9.55 -12.44 2.23
N VAL A 274 -9.82 -11.41 3.03
CA VAL A 274 -9.48 -11.34 4.47
C VAL A 274 -10.02 -12.55 5.25
N GLU A 275 -11.20 -13.04 4.88
CA GLU A 275 -11.87 -14.20 5.49
C GLU A 275 -11.30 -15.55 5.01
N GLY A 276 -10.39 -15.52 4.04
CA GLY A 276 -9.75 -16.71 3.47
C GLY A 276 -10.49 -17.33 2.29
N GLU A 277 -11.66 -16.80 1.92
CA GLU A 277 -12.39 -17.19 0.71
C GLU A 277 -11.74 -16.66 -0.57
N TRP A 278 -11.81 -17.44 -1.64
CA TRP A 278 -11.34 -17.00 -2.95
C TRP A 278 -12.46 -16.24 -3.67
N LYS A 279 -12.25 -14.95 -3.89
CA LYS A 279 -13.18 -14.07 -4.60
C LYS A 279 -12.58 -13.64 -5.93
N LYS A 280 -13.44 -13.53 -6.94
CA LYS A 280 -13.06 -13.02 -8.26
C LYS A 280 -13.40 -11.55 -8.36
N TYR A 281 -12.48 -10.82 -8.98
CA TYR A 281 -12.60 -9.39 -9.27
C TYR A 281 -12.13 -9.12 -10.70
N GLN A 282 -12.62 -8.03 -11.26
CA GLN A 282 -12.15 -7.49 -12.53
C GLN A 282 -11.60 -6.09 -12.31
N GLY A 283 -10.65 -5.70 -13.15
CA GLY A 283 -10.06 -4.36 -13.15
C GLY A 283 -8.90 -4.29 -14.14
N VAL A 284 -8.24 -3.14 -14.22
CA VAL A 284 -7.18 -2.87 -15.20
C VAL A 284 -5.82 -3.15 -14.58
N LEU A 285 -5.04 -4.06 -15.15
CA LEU A 285 -3.67 -4.31 -14.68
C LEU A 285 -2.78 -3.11 -15.03
N VAL A 286 -2.24 -2.41 -14.04
CA VAL A 286 -1.42 -1.21 -14.27
C VAL A 286 0.08 -1.50 -14.17
N GLU A 287 0.46 -2.28 -13.16
CA GLU A 287 1.86 -2.61 -12.87
C GLU A 287 1.94 -3.91 -12.08
N TYR A 288 3.07 -4.60 -12.15
CA TYR A 288 3.33 -5.79 -11.32
C TYR A 288 4.77 -5.80 -10.84
N SER A 289 5.08 -6.51 -9.77
CA SER A 289 6.45 -6.81 -9.33
C SER A 289 6.52 -8.27 -8.90
N LYS A 290 7.69 -8.71 -8.41
CA LYS A 290 7.83 -10.02 -7.76
C LYS A 290 6.92 -10.16 -6.53
N LYS A 291 6.63 -9.05 -5.85
CA LYS A 291 5.91 -9.03 -4.57
C LYS A 291 4.45 -8.64 -4.72
N TYR A 292 4.12 -7.79 -5.69
CA TYR A 292 2.81 -7.18 -5.78
C TYR A 292 2.23 -7.20 -7.20
N ILE A 293 0.92 -7.07 -7.29
CA ILE A 293 0.20 -6.73 -8.51
C ILE A 293 -0.68 -5.51 -8.22
N LEU A 294 -0.72 -4.57 -9.15
CA LEU A 294 -1.56 -3.39 -9.05
C LEU A 294 -2.66 -3.43 -10.10
N VAL A 295 -3.89 -3.43 -9.62
CA VAL A 295 -5.09 -3.42 -10.46
C VAL A 295 -5.91 -2.19 -10.10
N TYR A 296 -6.19 -1.36 -11.09
CA TYR A 296 -7.06 -0.19 -10.92
C TYR A 296 -8.50 -0.55 -11.24
N ASP A 297 -9.41 0.29 -10.74
CA ASP A 297 -10.84 0.24 -11.09
C ASP A 297 -11.49 -1.11 -10.75
N VAL A 298 -11.31 -1.53 -9.49
CA VAL A 298 -11.88 -2.77 -8.97
C VAL A 298 -13.12 -2.47 -8.15
N ASP A 299 -14.23 -3.14 -8.48
CA ASP A 299 -15.42 -3.23 -7.63
C ASP A 299 -15.17 -4.17 -6.43
N TYR A 300 -14.55 -3.62 -5.38
CA TYR A 300 -14.20 -4.39 -4.20
C TYR A 300 -15.38 -4.52 -3.24
N ARG A 301 -15.58 -5.73 -2.72
CA ARG A 301 -16.69 -6.05 -1.82
C ARG A 301 -16.20 -5.99 -0.38
N ILE A 302 -16.62 -4.95 0.33
CA ILE A 302 -16.28 -4.74 1.75
C ILE A 302 -17.30 -5.43 2.62
N GLN A 303 -16.85 -6.28 3.54
CA GLN A 303 -17.72 -6.91 4.53
C GLN A 303 -18.10 -5.91 5.63
N MET A 304 -19.40 -5.74 5.81
CA MET A 304 -19.99 -4.83 6.78
C MET A 304 -20.93 -5.57 7.72
N ILE A 305 -21.04 -5.05 8.94
CA ILE A 305 -21.96 -5.49 9.96
C ILE A 305 -22.81 -4.29 10.34
N THR A 306 -24.13 -4.48 10.44
CA THR A 306 -25.02 -3.53 11.11
C THR A 306 -25.92 -4.26 12.11
N LYS A 307 -26.29 -3.59 13.19
CA LYS A 307 -27.18 -4.13 14.22
C LYS A 307 -28.41 -3.24 14.32
N PHE A 308 -29.57 -3.87 14.31
CA PHE A 308 -30.86 -3.20 14.47
C PHE A 308 -31.55 -3.64 15.76
N ARG A 309 -32.34 -2.74 16.33
CA ARG A 309 -33.36 -3.00 17.35
C ARG A 309 -34.70 -2.57 16.76
N GLY A 310 -35.52 -3.54 16.37
CA GLY A 310 -36.72 -3.27 15.58
C GLY A 310 -36.35 -2.64 14.22
N SER A 311 -36.74 -1.40 14.00
CA SER A 311 -36.41 -0.64 12.78
C SER A 311 -35.24 0.35 12.97
N GLU A 312 -34.77 0.53 14.20
CA GLU A 312 -33.72 1.50 14.52
C GLU A 312 -32.34 0.85 14.49
N GLU A 313 -31.40 1.51 13.81
CA GLU A 313 -29.99 1.10 13.80
C GLU A 313 -29.32 1.47 15.12
N VAL A 314 -28.62 0.51 15.73
CA VAL A 314 -27.94 0.67 17.02
C VAL A 314 -26.71 1.58 16.85
N SER A 315 -26.49 2.47 17.82
CA SER A 315 -25.32 3.37 17.82
C SER A 315 -24.00 2.61 17.70
N GLY A 316 -23.09 3.11 16.85
CA GLY A 316 -21.80 2.48 16.56
C GLY A 316 -21.83 1.52 15.36
N PHE A 317 -22.98 1.39 14.69
CA PHE A 317 -23.14 0.72 13.42
C PHE A 317 -23.59 1.72 12.33
N PRO A 318 -23.35 1.43 11.04
CA PRO A 318 -22.66 0.25 10.51
C PRO A 318 -21.15 0.30 10.77
N LYS A 319 -20.47 -0.85 10.69
CA LYS A 319 -19.01 -0.93 10.77
C LYS A 319 -18.45 -2.08 9.93
N PRO A 320 -17.21 -1.99 9.44
CA PRO A 320 -16.54 -3.08 8.76
C PRO A 320 -16.31 -4.26 9.72
N TYR A 321 -16.12 -5.45 9.15
CA TYR A 321 -15.86 -6.67 9.91
C TYR A 321 -14.54 -6.61 10.70
N PHE A 322 -13.54 -5.90 10.18
CA PHE A 322 -12.23 -5.71 10.81
C PHE A 322 -12.12 -4.36 11.53
N ASN A 323 -11.24 -4.29 12.53
CA ASN A 323 -10.91 -3.04 13.20
C ASN A 323 -9.99 -2.21 12.32
N ILE A 324 -10.29 -0.91 12.20
CA ILE A 324 -9.49 0.04 11.42
C ILE A 324 -8.88 1.05 12.39
N TYR A 325 -7.55 1.14 12.39
CA TYR A 325 -6.78 2.18 13.07
C TYR A 325 -6.48 3.32 12.10
N GLY A 326 -6.31 4.52 12.63
CA GLY A 326 -6.04 5.69 11.78
C GLY A 326 -7.24 6.16 10.96
N LEU A 327 -8.47 5.73 11.31
CA LEU A 327 -9.72 6.20 10.72
C LEU A 327 -10.79 6.39 11.80
N HIS A 328 -11.09 7.63 12.16
CA HIS A 328 -12.18 7.99 13.08
C HIS A 328 -13.42 8.53 12.33
N MET A 329 -13.80 7.87 11.23
CA MET A 329 -15.00 8.22 10.48
C MET A 329 -16.22 7.43 10.96
N LYS A 330 -17.36 8.11 11.12
CA LYS A 330 -18.66 7.42 11.22
C LYS A 330 -19.02 6.89 9.83
N TRP A 331 -19.15 5.57 9.72
CA TRP A 331 -19.62 4.95 8.48
C TRP A 331 -21.04 5.42 8.17
N GLU A 332 -21.27 5.78 6.90
CA GLU A 332 -22.59 6.18 6.43
C GLU A 332 -23.56 5.00 6.53
N LYS A 333 -24.83 5.32 6.79
CA LYS A 333 -25.89 4.32 6.82
C LYS A 333 -26.07 3.75 5.42
N ASN A 334 -25.97 2.43 5.31
CA ASN A 334 -26.09 1.74 4.02
C ASN A 334 -27.45 1.04 3.85
N LEU A 335 -28.09 0.70 4.97
CA LEU A 335 -29.33 -0.07 5.02
C LEU A 335 -30.35 0.62 5.90
N GLU A 336 -31.59 0.61 5.46
CA GLU A 336 -32.75 0.92 6.28
C GLU A 336 -33.57 -0.36 6.49
N ALA A 337 -34.03 -0.60 7.72
CA ALA A 337 -34.82 -1.76 8.05
C ALA A 337 -36.21 -1.34 8.52
N THR A 338 -37.25 -1.97 7.96
CA THR A 338 -38.64 -1.81 8.38
C THR A 338 -39.11 -3.12 9.00
N TYR A 339 -39.29 -3.13 10.31
CA TYR A 339 -39.71 -4.31 11.05
C TYR A 339 -41.24 -4.39 11.18
N ASN A 340 -41.82 -5.50 10.72
CA ASN A 340 -43.23 -5.83 10.89
C ASN A 340 -43.38 -6.92 11.95
N GLN A 341 -43.88 -6.54 13.13
CA GLN A 341 -44.11 -7.46 14.26
C GLN A 341 -45.18 -8.51 13.98
N GLN A 342 -46.24 -8.16 13.24
CA GLN A 342 -47.38 -9.05 12.99
C GLN A 342 -47.00 -10.17 12.03
N GLU A 343 -46.26 -9.85 10.98
CA GLU A 343 -45.81 -10.82 9.97
C GLU A 343 -44.46 -11.46 10.30
N ARG A 344 -43.79 -11.00 11.37
CA ARG A 344 -42.42 -11.39 11.76
C ARG A 344 -41.44 -11.28 10.58
N THR A 345 -41.56 -10.19 9.84
CA THR A 345 -40.73 -9.90 8.68
C THR A 345 -39.95 -8.61 8.89
N VAL A 346 -38.76 -8.56 8.30
CA VAL A 346 -37.98 -7.33 8.18
C VAL A 346 -37.77 -7.07 6.70
N THR A 347 -38.14 -5.87 6.26
CA THR A 347 -37.83 -5.39 4.92
C THR A 347 -36.59 -4.51 4.97
N PHE A 348 -35.56 -4.88 4.23
CA PHE A 348 -34.34 -4.12 4.06
C PHE A 348 -34.42 -3.29 2.79
N THR A 349 -34.06 -2.01 2.88
CA THR A 349 -33.93 -1.10 1.74
C THR A 349 -32.47 -0.67 1.62
N ASN A 350 -31.89 -0.76 0.42
CA ASN A 350 -30.57 -0.20 0.15
C ASN A 350 -30.69 1.33 -0.01
N ILE A 351 -30.11 2.07 0.94
CA ILE A 351 -30.07 3.55 0.92
C ILE A 351 -28.70 4.08 0.47
N SER A 352 -27.73 3.20 0.24
CA SER A 352 -26.41 3.59 -0.26
C SER A 352 -26.45 3.85 -1.77
N GLN A 353 -25.43 4.56 -2.27
CA GLN A 353 -25.24 4.77 -3.71
C GLN A 353 -24.66 3.55 -4.43
N TYR A 354 -24.33 2.48 -3.70
CA TYR A 354 -23.64 1.32 -4.23
C TYR A 354 -24.49 0.06 -4.14
N PRO A 355 -24.27 -0.94 -5.01
CA PRO A 355 -24.86 -2.26 -4.84
C PRO A 355 -24.37 -2.90 -3.54
N LEU A 356 -25.27 -3.59 -2.84
CA LEU A 356 -24.94 -4.38 -1.66
C LEU A 356 -25.54 -5.79 -1.75
N LYS A 357 -24.93 -6.74 -1.07
CA LYS A 357 -25.40 -8.12 -0.97
C LYS A 357 -25.64 -8.46 0.49
N LEU A 358 -26.88 -8.75 0.85
CA LEU A 358 -27.26 -9.27 2.16
C LEU A 358 -26.90 -10.75 2.21
N GLU A 359 -26.05 -11.13 3.15
CA GLU A 359 -25.58 -12.51 3.27
C GLU A 359 -26.44 -13.28 4.27
N LYS A 360 -26.42 -12.81 5.52
CA LYS A 360 -27.13 -13.46 6.61
C LYS A 360 -27.60 -12.48 7.67
N LEU A 361 -28.66 -12.89 8.34
CA LEU A 361 -29.13 -12.33 9.60
C LEU A 361 -28.69 -13.23 10.72
N GLN A 362 -28.22 -12.65 11.82
CA GLN A 362 -27.98 -13.36 13.05
C GLN A 362 -28.94 -12.85 14.11
N VAL A 363 -29.70 -13.76 14.70
CA VAL A 363 -30.71 -13.47 15.71
C VAL A 363 -30.48 -14.33 16.96
N THR A 364 -30.79 -13.77 18.12
CA THR A 364 -30.79 -14.53 19.37
C THR A 364 -32.12 -15.25 19.51
N VAL A 365 -32.06 -16.54 19.82
CA VAL A 365 -33.22 -17.43 19.83
C VAL A 365 -33.29 -18.18 21.16
N GLN A 366 -34.48 -18.29 21.75
CA GLN A 366 -34.70 -19.08 22.95
C GLN A 366 -34.82 -20.56 22.60
N THR A 367 -33.96 -21.39 23.19
CA THR A 367 -34.03 -22.85 23.09
C THR A 367 -34.14 -23.48 24.47
N SER A 368 -34.54 -24.75 24.53
CA SER A 368 -34.67 -25.52 25.77
C SER A 368 -33.36 -25.62 26.58
N GLU A 369 -32.22 -25.36 25.94
CA GLU A 369 -30.86 -25.38 26.53
C GLU A 369 -30.31 -23.97 26.84
N GLY A 370 -31.10 -22.90 26.62
CA GLY A 370 -30.69 -21.50 26.79
C GLY A 370 -30.77 -20.65 25.52
N ASP A 371 -30.25 -19.44 25.58
CA ASP A 371 -30.17 -18.53 24.43
C ASP A 371 -29.09 -19.01 23.45
N LYS A 372 -29.43 -19.16 22.16
CA LYS A 372 -28.47 -19.49 21.09
C LYS A 372 -28.57 -18.48 19.95
N LEU A 373 -27.45 -18.25 19.25
CA LEU A 373 -27.43 -17.46 18.02
C LEU A 373 -27.84 -18.36 16.85
N GLN A 374 -28.81 -17.91 16.06
CA GLN A 374 -29.25 -18.58 14.83
C GLN A 374 -28.97 -17.67 13.63
N ASP A 375 -28.33 -18.24 12.60
CA ASP A 375 -28.09 -17.57 11.33
C ASP A 375 -29.24 -17.89 10.34
N VAL A 376 -29.82 -16.86 9.72
CA VAL A 376 -30.84 -16.95 8.68
C VAL A 376 -30.25 -16.39 7.37
N ALA A 377 -30.09 -17.24 6.36
CA ALA A 377 -29.54 -16.84 5.07
C ALA A 377 -30.57 -16.01 4.27
N ILE A 378 -30.12 -14.89 3.69
CA ILE A 378 -30.94 -14.07 2.78
C ILE A 378 -30.42 -14.20 1.35
N SER A 379 -29.11 -14.11 1.16
CA SER A 379 -28.42 -14.18 -0.14
C SER A 379 -29.07 -13.33 -1.25
N ALA A 380 -29.41 -12.08 -0.95
CA ALA A 380 -30.04 -11.16 -1.90
C ALA A 380 -29.11 -9.99 -2.25
N VAL A 381 -29.02 -9.64 -3.53
CA VAL A 381 -28.32 -8.45 -4.02
C VAL A 381 -29.34 -7.33 -4.21
N LEU A 382 -29.04 -6.15 -3.66
CA LEU A 382 -29.88 -4.96 -3.74
C LEU A 382 -29.08 -3.83 -4.41
N PHE A 383 -29.60 -3.33 -5.53
CA PHE A 383 -29.16 -2.07 -6.11
C PHE A 383 -29.75 -0.88 -5.32
N PRO A 384 -29.22 0.35 -5.50
CA PRO A 384 -29.73 1.53 -4.80
C PRO A 384 -31.25 1.67 -4.90
N GLY A 385 -31.93 1.80 -3.76
CA GLY A 385 -33.38 1.90 -3.64
C GLY A 385 -34.16 0.58 -3.68
N GLU A 386 -33.52 -0.55 -4.01
CA GLU A 386 -34.19 -1.85 -4.02
C GLU A 386 -34.43 -2.39 -2.61
N LYS A 387 -35.41 -3.31 -2.50
CA LYS A 387 -35.89 -3.86 -1.24
C LYS A 387 -35.92 -5.37 -1.27
N THR A 388 -35.67 -5.99 -0.13
CA THR A 388 -35.96 -7.42 0.09
C THR A 388 -36.53 -7.65 1.48
N THR A 389 -37.28 -8.73 1.64
CA THR A 389 -37.94 -9.08 2.90
C THR A 389 -37.41 -10.42 3.40
N ALA A 390 -37.00 -10.46 4.66
CA ALA A 390 -36.58 -11.66 5.35
C ALA A 390 -37.59 -12.03 6.45
N LYS A 391 -37.85 -13.33 6.62
CA LYS A 391 -38.67 -13.85 7.71
C LYS A 391 -37.79 -14.14 8.93
N LEU A 392 -38.25 -13.72 10.10
CA LEU A 392 -37.57 -13.96 11.37
C LEU A 392 -38.08 -15.25 12.04
N PRO A 393 -37.22 -15.97 12.79
CA PRO A 393 -37.62 -17.17 13.52
C PRO A 393 -38.67 -16.88 14.59
N GLU A 394 -39.58 -17.84 14.81
CA GLU A 394 -40.68 -17.68 15.77
C GLU A 394 -40.23 -17.60 17.23
N ASN A 395 -39.09 -18.19 17.52
CA ASN A 395 -38.46 -18.29 18.84
C ASN A 395 -37.39 -17.20 19.09
N MET A 396 -37.37 -16.15 18.26
CA MET A 396 -36.48 -15.01 18.44
C MET A 396 -36.74 -14.31 19.79
N LYS A 397 -35.64 -14.02 20.50
CA LYS A 397 -35.65 -13.29 21.77
C LYS A 397 -35.48 -11.79 21.52
N GLY A 398 -36.50 -11.01 21.90
CA GLY A 398 -36.48 -9.56 21.72
C GLY A 398 -36.61 -9.16 20.24
N ASP A 399 -36.16 -7.96 19.92
CA ASP A 399 -36.26 -7.32 18.60
C ASP A 399 -34.89 -6.98 18.00
N GLU A 400 -33.80 -7.49 18.60
CA GLU A 400 -32.44 -7.21 18.14
C GLU A 400 -31.95 -8.27 17.16
N TYR A 401 -31.42 -7.80 16.02
CA TYR A 401 -30.83 -8.65 15.00
C TYR A 401 -29.62 -8.00 14.36
N THR A 402 -28.66 -8.82 13.94
CA THR A 402 -27.42 -8.37 13.30
C THR A 402 -27.44 -8.79 11.84
N VAL A 403 -27.16 -7.87 10.93
CA VAL A 403 -27.12 -8.08 9.48
C VAL A 403 -25.67 -8.10 9.03
N TYR A 404 -25.28 -9.15 8.34
CA TYR A 404 -24.00 -9.28 7.64
C TYR A 404 -24.23 -9.05 6.15
N TYR A 405 -23.48 -8.12 5.57
CA TYR A 405 -23.64 -7.74 4.18
C TYR A 405 -22.32 -7.30 3.55
N GLU A 406 -22.20 -7.48 2.23
CA GLU A 406 -21.12 -6.93 1.43
C GLU A 406 -21.60 -5.64 0.75
N ILE A 407 -20.81 -4.58 0.76
CA ILE A 407 -21.03 -3.38 -0.07
C ILE A 407 -19.94 -3.27 -1.13
N SER A 408 -20.32 -3.03 -2.38
CA SER A 408 -19.37 -2.84 -3.48
C SER A 408 -18.85 -1.40 -3.46
N ARG A 409 -17.53 -1.20 -3.44
CA ARG A 409 -16.92 0.12 -3.59
C ARG A 409 -15.78 0.06 -4.59
N GLU A 410 -15.66 1.13 -5.37
CA GLU A 410 -14.59 1.27 -6.34
C GLU A 410 -13.25 1.56 -5.63
N ALA A 411 -12.25 0.73 -5.92
CA ALA A 411 -10.91 0.87 -5.36
C ALA A 411 -9.83 0.53 -6.38
N ASP A 412 -8.70 1.21 -6.26
CA ASP A 412 -7.45 0.73 -6.84
C ASP A 412 -6.73 -0.11 -5.79
N ILE A 413 -6.21 -1.28 -6.17
CA ILE A 413 -5.75 -2.27 -5.20
C ILE A 413 -4.39 -2.82 -5.57
N ILE A 414 -3.49 -2.82 -4.58
CA ILE A 414 -2.26 -3.59 -4.60
C ILE A 414 -2.47 -4.89 -3.82
N TRP A 415 -2.38 -6.03 -4.50
CA TRP A 415 -2.36 -7.34 -3.84
C TRP A 415 -0.96 -7.94 -3.81
N PRO A 416 -0.58 -8.63 -2.73
CA PRO A 416 0.61 -9.47 -2.74
C PRO A 416 0.48 -10.60 -3.77
N ARG A 417 1.54 -10.87 -4.53
CA ARG A 417 1.59 -11.94 -5.55
C ARG A 417 1.28 -13.33 -5.00
N SER A 418 1.50 -13.55 -3.71
CA SER A 418 1.17 -14.81 -3.02
C SER A 418 -0.32 -15.01 -2.76
N LYS A 419 -1.14 -13.93 -2.79
CA LYS A 419 -2.57 -13.95 -2.45
C LYS A 419 -3.48 -13.70 -3.67
N VAL A 420 -2.90 -13.59 -4.87
CA VAL A 420 -3.62 -13.25 -6.10
C VAL A 420 -3.15 -14.07 -7.28
N LYS A 421 -4.12 -14.57 -8.04
CA LYS A 421 -3.92 -15.29 -9.28
C LYS A 421 -4.60 -14.54 -10.42
N VAL A 422 -3.83 -14.13 -11.43
CA VAL A 422 -4.40 -13.58 -12.67
C VAL A 422 -4.89 -14.76 -13.51
N LEU A 423 -6.19 -14.84 -13.75
CA LEU A 423 -6.80 -15.93 -14.51
C LEU A 423 -6.71 -15.72 -16.02
N GLY A 424 -6.85 -14.48 -16.47
CA GLY A 424 -6.82 -14.13 -17.88
C GLY A 424 -7.30 -12.70 -18.14
N LEU A 425 -7.40 -12.35 -19.42
CA LEU A 425 -7.96 -11.07 -19.87
C LEU A 425 -9.49 -11.10 -19.77
N GLY A 426 -10.08 -9.99 -19.32
CA GLY A 426 -11.51 -9.72 -19.39
C GLY A 426 -11.93 -9.10 -20.72
N ASP A 427 -10.98 -8.65 -21.53
CA ASP A 427 -11.19 -8.07 -22.85
C ASP A 427 -10.45 -8.83 -23.97
N TYR A 428 -10.85 -8.55 -25.20
CA TYR A 428 -10.11 -9.05 -26.36
C TYR A 428 -9.00 -8.08 -26.73
N PRO A 429 -7.77 -8.57 -27.01
CA PRO A 429 -6.75 -7.77 -27.66
C PRO A 429 -7.32 -7.11 -28.93
N ALA A 430 -7.01 -5.84 -29.20
CA ALA A 430 -7.57 -5.09 -30.34
C ALA A 430 -7.45 -5.84 -31.69
N ASP A 431 -6.33 -6.53 -31.91
CA ASP A 431 -6.08 -7.32 -33.13
C ASP A 431 -6.97 -8.58 -33.22
N LEU A 432 -7.22 -9.22 -32.08
CA LEU A 432 -8.12 -10.37 -31.98
C LEU A 432 -9.58 -9.93 -32.05
N LEU A 433 -9.94 -8.79 -31.47
CA LEU A 433 -11.29 -8.24 -31.53
C LEU A 433 -11.70 -7.99 -32.98
N LYS A 434 -10.86 -7.36 -33.80
CA LYS A 434 -11.10 -7.18 -35.24
C LYS A 434 -11.33 -8.51 -35.95
N THR A 435 -10.51 -9.52 -35.63
CA THR A 435 -10.62 -10.86 -36.20
C THR A 435 -11.92 -11.55 -35.79
N ILE A 436 -12.34 -11.41 -34.53
CA ILE A 436 -13.58 -11.99 -33.99
C ILE A 436 -14.80 -11.30 -34.60
N LEU A 437 -14.83 -9.97 -34.63
CA LEU A 437 -15.90 -9.21 -35.26
C LEU A 437 -16.06 -9.57 -36.74
N THR A 438 -14.95 -9.73 -37.46
CA THR A 438 -14.95 -10.18 -38.87
C THR A 438 -15.45 -11.61 -39.04
N LYS A 439 -15.20 -12.50 -38.06
CA LYS A 439 -15.72 -13.88 -38.07
C LYS A 439 -17.22 -13.92 -37.77
N LEU A 440 -17.70 -13.08 -36.84
CA LEU A 440 -19.11 -12.96 -36.48
C LEU A 440 -19.96 -12.36 -37.62
N SER A 441 -19.38 -11.48 -38.44
CA SER A 441 -20.06 -10.89 -39.59
C SER A 441 -20.16 -11.81 -40.81
N ARG A 442 -19.54 -13.01 -40.79
CA ARG A 442 -19.74 -14.01 -41.85
C ARG A 442 -21.00 -14.81 -41.54
N PRO A 443 -21.95 -14.96 -42.48
CA PRO A 443 -23.12 -15.80 -42.24
C PRO A 443 -22.64 -17.21 -41.90
N HIS A 444 -23.12 -17.74 -40.77
CA HIS A 444 -22.87 -19.11 -40.37
C HIS A 444 -23.19 -20.02 -41.56
N PHE A 445 -22.18 -20.72 -42.08
CA PHE A 445 -22.42 -21.86 -42.95
C PHE A 445 -23.29 -22.85 -42.15
N SER A 446 -24.58 -22.90 -42.48
CA SER A 446 -25.47 -23.98 -42.09
C SER A 446 -24.85 -25.26 -42.65
N VAL A 447 -24.23 -26.04 -41.79
CA VAL A 447 -23.92 -27.44 -42.10
C VAL A 447 -25.28 -28.15 -42.17
N LYS A 448 -25.69 -28.50 -43.39
CA LYS A 448 -26.76 -29.45 -43.63
C LYS A 448 -26.24 -30.87 -43.42
#